data_AF-A0AAV0DAN6-F1
#
_entry.id   AF-A0AAV0DAN6-F1
#
_cell.length_a   1.000
_cell.length_b   1.000
_cell.length_c   1.000
_cell.angle_alpha   90.00
_cell.angle_beta   90.00
_cell.angle_gamma   90.00
#
_symmetry.space_group_name_H-M   'P 1'
#
loop_
_entity.id
_entity.type
_entity.pdbx_description
1 polymer ?
#
loop_
_entity_poly.entity_id
_entity_poly.type
_entity_poly.pdbx_seq_one_letter_code
_entity_poly.pdbx_strand_id
1 'polypeptide(L)'
;MRTLHSNSKALMPIPQSSKVPNPLPHLGPPLLSNLLPSRFPSLRSLPQTLRGPLTKAALMASSQSSGTHAGAEEPTKPFSVLFVCLGNICRSPAAEAVFRDLVKKRSLESRFYIDSAGTINYHEGSQADSRMRAAAKRRGIEITSISRPIRPSDFKDFNLIIAMDESNKSDILEQITRWSKREGLSVDVHEKVQLMCSYCEKHDETEVPDPYYGGPQGFEKVLDILEDACSSLLENILAGKSQKGDH
;
A
#
# COMPACT_ATOMS: atom_id res chain seq x y z
N MET A 1 -57.37 -42.32 -11.30
CA MET A 1 -57.47 -40.89 -11.65
C MET A 1 -57.53 -40.08 -10.36
N ARG A 2 -56.42 -39.50 -9.93
CA ARG A 2 -56.34 -38.61 -8.75
C ARG A 2 -55.77 -37.27 -9.18
N THR A 3 -56.40 -36.24 -8.66
CA THR A 3 -56.42 -34.83 -9.08
C THR A 3 -55.15 -34.07 -8.72
N LEU A 4 -54.66 -33.27 -9.68
CA LEU A 4 -53.56 -32.31 -9.54
C LEU A 4 -54.05 -31.09 -8.75
N HIS A 5 -53.34 -30.72 -7.67
CA HIS A 5 -53.54 -29.45 -6.97
C HIS A 5 -52.51 -28.43 -7.48
N SER A 6 -53.02 -27.37 -8.10
CA SER A 6 -52.29 -26.18 -8.56
C SER A 6 -52.06 -25.23 -7.39
N ASN A 7 -50.80 -25.05 -6.98
CA ASN A 7 -50.39 -24.02 -6.01
C ASN A 7 -50.08 -22.70 -6.73
N SER A 8 -51.00 -21.73 -6.61
CA SER A 8 -50.81 -20.36 -7.04
C SER A 8 -50.05 -19.59 -5.94
N LYS A 9 -48.80 -19.18 -6.21
CA LYS A 9 -48.00 -18.33 -5.33
C LYS A 9 -48.51 -16.89 -5.40
N ALA A 10 -49.03 -16.39 -4.30
CA ALA A 10 -49.39 -14.98 -4.12
C ALA A 10 -48.12 -14.11 -4.08
N LEU A 11 -48.08 -13.09 -4.94
CA LEU A 11 -47.05 -12.07 -5.02
C LEU A 11 -47.36 -10.97 -3.98
N MET A 12 -46.50 -10.80 -2.99
CA MET A 12 -46.61 -9.70 -2.02
C MET A 12 -45.98 -8.40 -2.57
N PRO A 13 -46.58 -7.22 -2.32
CA PRO A 13 -46.12 -5.95 -2.87
C PRO A 13 -44.93 -5.36 -2.10
N ILE A 14 -44.01 -4.75 -2.85
CA ILE A 14 -42.83 -4.03 -2.40
C ILE A 14 -43.25 -2.67 -1.78
N PRO A 15 -42.79 -2.29 -0.57
CA PRO A 15 -43.06 -0.97 -0.02
C PRO A 15 -42.17 0.09 -0.67
N GLN A 16 -42.81 1.14 -1.21
CA GLN A 16 -42.13 2.33 -1.73
C GLN A 16 -41.60 3.18 -0.57
N SER A 17 -40.27 3.35 -0.51
CA SER A 17 -39.61 4.27 0.42
C SER A 17 -39.54 5.67 -0.20
N SER A 18 -40.20 6.60 0.46
CA SER A 18 -40.23 8.02 0.12
C SER A 18 -39.15 8.81 0.86
N LYS A 19 -38.60 9.82 0.15
CA LYS A 19 -37.91 11.04 0.63
C LYS A 19 -36.37 11.00 0.66
N VAL A 20 -35.81 11.53 -0.44
CA VAL A 20 -34.46 12.10 -0.55
C VAL A 20 -34.39 13.39 0.29
N PRO A 21 -33.38 13.60 1.15
CA PRO A 21 -33.16 14.88 1.81
C PRO A 21 -32.49 15.90 0.86
N ASN A 22 -32.94 17.16 0.92
CA ASN A 22 -32.35 18.30 0.19
C ASN A 22 -30.90 18.59 0.62
N PRO A 23 -30.04 19.10 -0.29
CA PRO A 23 -28.67 19.49 0.04
C PRO A 23 -28.62 20.82 0.83
N LEU A 24 -27.70 20.87 1.81
CA LEU A 24 -27.38 22.06 2.62
C LEU A 24 -26.64 23.13 1.79
N PRO A 25 -26.77 24.43 2.15
CA PRO A 25 -26.16 25.53 1.38
C PRO A 25 -24.65 25.66 1.64
N HIS A 26 -23.93 25.98 0.56
CA HIS A 26 -22.49 26.21 0.51
C HIS A 26 -22.06 27.42 1.35
N LEU A 27 -21.16 27.20 2.32
CA LEU A 27 -20.36 28.25 2.95
C LEU A 27 -19.06 28.44 2.16
N GLY A 28 -18.87 29.64 1.60
CA GLY A 28 -17.62 30.04 0.93
C GLY A 28 -16.48 30.27 1.94
N PRO A 29 -15.21 30.21 1.48
CA PRO A 29 -14.05 30.39 2.34
C PRO A 29 -13.77 31.88 2.62
N PRO A 30 -13.27 32.25 3.82
CA PRO A 30 -12.83 33.61 4.08
C PRO A 30 -11.45 33.86 3.45
N LEU A 31 -11.34 34.98 2.75
CA LEU A 31 -10.10 35.61 2.32
C LEU A 31 -9.31 36.08 3.55
N LEU A 32 -8.06 35.63 3.70
CA LEU A 32 -7.11 36.25 4.60
C LEU A 32 -5.77 36.48 3.90
N SER A 33 -5.30 37.69 4.14
CA SER A 33 -4.35 38.49 3.39
C SER A 33 -2.90 38.23 3.73
N ASN A 34 -2.06 38.40 2.72
CA ASN A 34 -0.62 38.65 2.73
C ASN A 34 -0.09 39.36 3.99
N LEU A 35 0.92 38.78 4.63
CA LEU A 35 1.94 39.51 5.41
C LEU A 35 3.28 38.77 5.29
N LEU A 36 4.11 39.22 4.34
CA LEU A 36 5.55 38.98 4.29
C LEU A 36 6.26 40.03 5.17
N PRO A 37 7.33 39.65 5.88
CA PRO A 37 8.42 40.58 6.12
C PRO A 37 9.71 40.11 5.44
N SER A 38 10.15 40.96 4.52
CA SER A 38 11.54 41.12 4.10
C SER A 38 12.47 41.41 5.28
N ARG A 39 13.65 40.77 5.34
CA ARG A 39 14.95 41.45 5.58
C ARG A 39 16.11 40.46 5.61
N PHE A 40 16.95 40.54 4.58
CA PHE A 40 18.35 40.14 4.61
C PHE A 40 19.18 41.14 5.43
N PRO A 41 20.32 40.71 5.99
CA PRO A 41 21.51 41.54 5.97
C PRO A 41 22.67 40.84 5.24
N SER A 42 23.42 41.65 4.51
CA SER A 42 24.60 41.27 3.72
C SER A 42 25.91 41.60 4.43
N LEU A 43 26.96 40.87 4.01
CA LEU A 43 28.35 41.29 3.74
C LEU A 43 29.42 41.32 4.86
N ARG A 44 30.57 40.74 4.43
CA ARG A 44 31.99 41.03 4.77
C ARG A 44 32.48 40.50 6.13
N SER A 45 33.69 39.95 6.29
CA SER A 45 34.94 39.95 5.48
C SER A 45 35.96 38.96 6.10
N LEU A 46 36.84 38.39 5.26
CA LEU A 46 38.05 37.60 5.60
C LEU A 46 39.09 38.40 6.43
N PRO A 47 40.10 37.73 7.05
CA PRO A 47 41.41 37.61 6.38
C PRO A 47 42.14 36.26 6.54
N GLN A 48 43.08 36.05 5.60
CA GLN A 48 44.04 34.96 5.46
C GLN A 48 45.28 35.10 6.36
N THR A 49 46.10 34.04 6.36
CA THR A 49 47.56 33.88 6.64
C THR A 49 47.80 32.93 7.82
N LEU A 50 48.59 31.85 7.68
CA LEU A 50 50.03 31.86 7.46
C LEU A 50 50.56 30.58 6.77
N ARG A 51 51.61 30.80 5.96
CA ARG A 51 52.49 29.80 5.32
C ARG A 51 53.56 29.29 6.32
N GLY A 52 54.04 28.06 6.11
CA GLY A 52 55.31 27.55 6.63
C GLY A 52 55.73 26.23 5.94
N PRO A 53 57.03 25.94 5.70
CA PRO A 53 57.48 25.13 4.57
C PRO A 53 57.92 23.67 4.88
N LEU A 54 58.15 22.97 3.76
CA LEU A 54 58.57 21.59 3.54
C LEU A 54 59.81 21.10 4.33
N THR A 55 59.75 19.84 4.77
CA THR A 55 60.94 18.98 4.93
C THR A 55 60.72 17.64 4.23
N LYS A 56 61.69 17.27 3.40
CA LYS A 56 61.76 16.05 2.59
C LYS A 56 62.84 15.18 3.20
N ALA A 57 62.50 14.00 3.72
CA ALA A 57 63.45 12.94 4.02
C ALA A 57 62.73 11.58 3.99
N ALA A 58 63.24 10.71 3.13
CA ALA A 58 62.80 9.33 2.92
C ALA A 58 63.33 8.42 4.04
N LEU A 59 62.63 7.31 4.33
CA LEU A 59 63.22 5.97 4.36
C LEU A 59 62.14 4.88 4.46
N MET A 60 62.47 3.72 3.91
CA MET A 60 61.60 2.56 3.70
C MET A 60 61.11 1.91 5.00
N ALA A 61 59.84 1.49 5.01
CA ALA A 61 59.37 0.38 5.82
C ALA A 61 58.21 -0.30 5.09
N SER A 62 58.46 -1.54 4.67
CA SER A 62 57.48 -2.48 4.17
C SER A 62 56.50 -2.84 5.29
N SER A 63 55.21 -2.60 5.08
CA SER A 63 54.15 -3.26 5.84
C SER A 63 52.91 -3.38 4.99
N GLN A 64 52.47 -4.62 4.82
CA GLN A 64 51.26 -5.04 4.14
C GLN A 64 50.08 -4.17 4.58
N SER A 65 49.55 -3.34 3.67
CA SER A 65 48.20 -2.78 3.82
C SER A 65 47.26 -3.70 3.06
N SER A 66 46.64 -4.62 3.80
CA SER A 66 45.37 -5.21 3.42
C SER A 66 44.42 -4.07 3.08
N GLY A 67 44.14 -3.91 1.78
CA GLY A 67 43.07 -3.05 1.33
C GLY A 67 41.79 -3.61 1.91
N THR A 68 41.29 -2.98 2.98
CA THR A 68 39.88 -3.00 3.29
C THR A 68 39.19 -2.33 2.11
N HIS A 69 38.80 -3.14 1.13
CA HIS A 69 37.63 -2.82 0.33
C HIS A 69 36.45 -2.81 1.30
N ALA A 70 36.30 -1.71 2.04
CA ALA A 70 34.98 -1.25 2.46
C ALA A 70 34.25 -0.95 1.14
N GLY A 71 33.69 -2.01 0.55
CA GLY A 71 32.70 -1.87 -0.48
C GLY A 71 31.59 -1.05 0.13
N ALA A 72 31.45 0.19 -0.30
CA ALA A 72 30.19 0.88 -0.16
C ALA A 72 29.17 -0.02 -0.87
N GLU A 73 28.35 -0.75 -0.11
CA GLU A 73 27.19 -1.40 -0.69
C GLU A 73 26.37 -0.28 -1.33
N GLU A 74 26.28 -0.31 -2.65
CA GLU A 74 25.36 0.54 -3.39
C GLU A 74 23.98 0.39 -2.75
N PRO A 75 23.30 1.48 -2.37
CA PRO A 75 22.05 1.41 -1.65
C PRO A 75 21.04 0.61 -2.47
N THR A 76 20.72 -0.59 -2.00
CA THR A 76 19.77 -1.46 -2.67
C THR A 76 18.40 -0.79 -2.62
N LYS A 77 17.75 -0.66 -3.79
CA LYS A 77 16.41 -0.07 -3.88
C LYS A 77 15.47 -0.85 -2.95
N PRO A 78 14.66 -0.18 -2.09
CA PRO A 78 13.70 -0.86 -1.24
C PRO A 78 12.74 -1.76 -2.03
N PHE A 79 12.42 -2.94 -1.50
CA PHE A 79 11.43 -3.83 -2.08
C PHE A 79 10.03 -3.22 -1.92
N SER A 80 9.31 -3.12 -3.03
CA SER A 80 8.08 -2.33 -3.11
C SER A 80 6.84 -3.23 -3.21
N VAL A 81 5.90 -3.07 -2.27
CA VAL A 81 4.64 -3.83 -2.18
C VAL A 81 3.44 -2.89 -2.22
N LEU A 82 2.50 -3.15 -3.13
CA LEU A 82 1.24 -2.41 -3.27
C LEU A 82 0.05 -3.30 -2.91
N PHE A 83 -0.73 -2.90 -1.91
CA PHE A 83 -1.97 -3.58 -1.57
C PHE A 83 -3.16 -2.96 -2.29
N VAL A 84 -4.01 -3.76 -2.94
CA VAL A 84 -5.08 -3.26 -3.82
C VAL A 84 -6.42 -3.89 -3.47
N CYS A 85 -7.42 -3.04 -3.24
CA CYS A 85 -8.82 -3.46 -3.16
C CYS A 85 -9.69 -2.62 -4.10
N LEU A 86 -11.01 -2.75 -4.05
CA LEU A 86 -11.90 -1.94 -4.89
C LEU A 86 -11.73 -0.43 -4.62
N GLY A 87 -12.13 0.05 -3.43
CA GLY A 87 -12.23 1.48 -3.13
C GLY A 87 -11.07 2.10 -2.36
N ASN A 88 -10.08 1.31 -1.94
CA ASN A 88 -8.94 1.77 -1.12
C ASN A 88 -9.32 2.57 0.15
N ILE A 89 -10.38 2.14 0.82
CA ILE A 89 -10.79 2.73 2.10
C ILE A 89 -10.87 1.70 3.23
N CYS A 90 -10.77 0.39 2.95
CA CYS A 90 -11.00 -0.61 3.99
C CYS A 90 -9.93 -1.71 4.00
N ARG A 91 -10.04 -2.70 3.11
CA ARG A 91 -9.16 -3.88 3.08
C ARG A 91 -7.70 -3.54 2.74
N SER A 92 -7.44 -2.82 1.65
CA SER A 92 -6.05 -2.49 1.27
C SER A 92 -5.34 -1.52 2.22
N PRO A 93 -5.98 -0.46 2.78
CA PRO A 93 -5.37 0.33 3.86
C PRO A 93 -5.04 -0.48 5.13
N ALA A 94 -5.89 -1.46 5.48
CA ALA A 94 -5.63 -2.34 6.60
C ALA A 94 -4.42 -3.24 6.33
N ALA A 95 -4.34 -3.84 5.14
CA ALA A 95 -3.21 -4.68 4.74
C ALA A 95 -1.89 -3.89 4.76
N GLU A 96 -1.90 -2.67 4.22
CA GLU A 96 -0.75 -1.75 4.26
C GLU A 96 -0.28 -1.47 5.69
N ALA A 97 -1.20 -1.14 6.60
CA ALA A 97 -0.87 -0.83 7.97
C ALA A 97 -0.37 -2.06 8.76
N VAL A 98 -1.00 -3.22 8.57
CA VAL A 98 -0.59 -4.49 9.18
C VAL A 98 0.81 -4.88 8.71
N PHE A 99 1.06 -4.85 7.39
CA PHE A 99 2.37 -5.19 6.84
C PHE A 99 3.46 -4.21 7.30
N ARG A 100 3.16 -2.90 7.31
CA ARG A 100 4.09 -1.86 7.80
C ARG A 100 4.42 -2.04 9.27
N ASP A 101 3.44 -2.38 10.11
CA ASP A 101 3.67 -2.66 11.52
C ASP A 101 4.59 -3.87 11.74
N LEU A 102 4.41 -4.95 10.97
CA LEU A 102 5.31 -6.12 10.99
C LEU A 102 6.74 -5.77 10.56
N VAL A 103 6.89 -5.00 9.47
CA VAL A 103 8.20 -4.51 8.99
C VAL A 103 8.89 -3.67 10.06
N LYS A 104 8.15 -2.74 10.70
CA LYS A 104 8.66 -1.89 11.78
C LYS A 104 9.08 -2.69 13.01
N LYS A 105 8.27 -3.66 13.44
CA LYS A 105 8.58 -4.55 14.58
C LYS A 105 9.89 -5.34 14.37
N ARG A 106 10.30 -5.53 13.12
CA ARG A 106 11.56 -6.20 12.74
C ARG A 106 12.69 -5.25 12.36
N SER A 107 12.48 -3.94 12.46
CA SER A 107 13.47 -2.92 12.09
C SER A 107 13.92 -3.00 10.62
N LEU A 108 12.98 -3.27 9.71
CA LEU A 108 13.22 -3.47 8.28
C LEU A 108 12.71 -2.30 7.41
N GLU A 109 12.31 -1.17 7.99
CA GLU A 109 11.63 -0.08 7.30
C GLU A 109 12.42 0.45 6.09
N SER A 110 13.75 0.53 6.19
CA SER A 110 14.60 1.01 5.09
C SER A 110 14.64 0.06 3.89
N ARG A 111 14.23 -1.20 4.06
CA ARG A 111 14.23 -2.24 3.02
C ARG A 111 12.93 -2.32 2.24
N PHE A 112 11.89 -1.59 2.65
CA PHE A 112 10.56 -1.69 2.07
C PHE A 112 9.98 -0.34 1.67
N TYR A 113 9.29 -0.34 0.54
CA TYR A 113 8.34 0.71 0.15
C TYR A 113 6.93 0.10 0.14
N ILE A 114 6.03 0.64 0.95
CA ILE A 114 4.73 0.02 1.25
C ILE A 114 3.63 1.04 1.02
N ASP A 115 2.67 0.69 0.17
CA ASP A 115 1.55 1.56 -0.21
C ASP A 115 0.25 0.76 -0.42
N SER A 116 -0.87 1.46 -0.54
CA SER A 116 -2.14 0.88 -0.99
C SER A 116 -2.85 1.71 -2.06
N ALA A 117 -3.67 1.05 -2.86
CA ALA A 117 -4.46 1.66 -3.92
C ALA A 117 -5.82 0.96 -4.13
N GLY A 118 -6.63 1.58 -4.99
CA GLY A 118 -7.98 1.16 -5.35
C GLY A 118 -8.10 0.87 -6.85
N THR A 119 -8.87 -0.14 -7.25
CA THR A 119 -9.16 -0.37 -8.69
C THR A 119 -10.06 0.73 -9.26
N ILE A 120 -10.84 1.41 -8.41
CA ILE A 120 -11.64 2.59 -8.77
C ILE A 120 -11.17 3.85 -8.03
N ASN A 121 -11.57 5.03 -8.52
CA ASN A 121 -11.23 6.33 -7.94
C ASN A 121 -12.37 6.99 -7.14
N TYR A 122 -13.47 6.26 -6.88
CA TYR A 122 -14.67 6.84 -6.25
C TYR A 122 -14.41 7.48 -4.88
N HIS A 123 -13.42 6.98 -4.14
CA HIS A 123 -13.04 7.47 -2.83
C HIS A 123 -11.72 8.26 -2.79
N GLU A 124 -11.13 8.63 -3.94
CA GLU A 124 -9.83 9.31 -3.98
C GLU A 124 -9.79 10.53 -3.03
N GLY A 125 -8.71 10.63 -2.23
CA GLY A 125 -8.54 11.65 -1.20
C GLY A 125 -9.24 11.36 0.14
N SER A 126 -10.06 10.32 0.22
CA SER A 126 -10.75 9.95 1.48
C SER A 126 -9.81 9.23 2.45
N GLN A 127 -10.04 9.42 3.74
CA GLN A 127 -9.42 8.58 4.77
C GLN A 127 -9.95 7.15 4.71
N ALA A 128 -9.18 6.20 5.24
CA ALA A 128 -9.66 4.86 5.52
C ALA A 128 -10.92 4.87 6.43
N ASP A 129 -11.78 3.87 6.23
CA ASP A 129 -13.02 3.62 6.93
C ASP A 129 -12.80 3.66 8.44
N SER A 130 -13.63 4.45 9.12
CA SER A 130 -13.50 4.72 10.55
C SER A 130 -13.65 3.45 11.40
N ARG A 131 -14.44 2.47 10.97
CA ARG A 131 -14.64 1.20 11.69
C ARG A 131 -13.43 0.31 11.54
N MET A 132 -12.84 0.25 10.34
CA MET A 132 -11.58 -0.48 10.12
C MET A 132 -10.44 0.15 10.93
N ARG A 133 -10.31 1.48 10.92
CA ARG A 133 -9.36 2.21 11.76
C ARG A 133 -9.55 1.92 13.25
N ALA A 134 -10.81 1.90 13.71
CA ALA A 134 -11.12 1.59 15.10
C ALA A 134 -10.76 0.14 15.47
N ALA A 135 -10.98 -0.82 14.57
CA ALA A 135 -10.61 -2.22 14.76
C ALA A 135 -9.09 -2.40 14.83
N ALA A 136 -8.36 -1.87 13.84
CA ALA A 136 -6.90 -1.94 13.81
C ALA A 136 -6.26 -1.26 15.04
N LYS A 137 -6.81 -0.11 15.46
CA LYS A 137 -6.32 0.60 16.65
C LYS A 137 -6.42 -0.21 17.93
N ARG A 138 -7.44 -1.06 18.09
CA ARG A 138 -7.55 -1.99 19.24
C ARG A 138 -6.39 -2.99 19.28
N ARG A 139 -5.78 -3.28 18.13
CA ARG A 139 -4.61 -4.15 17.98
C ARG A 139 -3.27 -3.39 18.02
N GLY A 140 -3.31 -2.07 18.28
CA GLY A 140 -2.13 -1.21 18.28
C GLY A 140 -1.64 -0.80 16.89
N ILE A 141 -2.43 -1.04 15.84
CA ILE A 141 -2.08 -0.73 14.45
C ILE A 141 -2.79 0.55 14.02
N GLU A 142 -2.04 1.52 13.52
CA GLU A 142 -2.59 2.78 13.01
C GLU A 142 -2.71 2.76 11.49
N ILE A 143 -3.92 2.96 10.98
CA ILE A 143 -4.19 3.11 9.54
C ILE A 143 -4.28 4.59 9.21
N THR A 144 -3.29 5.07 8.45
CA THR A 144 -3.14 6.47 8.03
C THR A 144 -3.32 6.69 6.52
N SER A 145 -3.61 5.63 5.76
CA SER A 145 -3.73 5.69 4.29
C SER A 145 -4.80 6.66 3.84
N ILE A 146 -4.51 7.33 2.73
CA ILE A 146 -5.44 8.17 1.98
C ILE A 146 -5.73 7.48 0.66
N SER A 147 -7.02 7.30 0.36
CA SER A 147 -7.46 6.57 -0.81
C SER A 147 -6.91 7.19 -2.08
N ARG A 148 -6.38 6.34 -2.97
CA ARG A 148 -5.99 6.70 -4.34
C ARG A 148 -6.32 5.57 -5.31
N PRO A 149 -6.63 5.87 -6.58
CA PRO A 149 -6.68 4.83 -7.60
C PRO A 149 -5.28 4.31 -7.91
N ILE A 150 -5.21 3.06 -8.36
CA ILE A 150 -4.03 2.50 -8.99
C ILE A 150 -3.76 3.22 -10.32
N ARG A 151 -2.49 3.39 -10.67
CA ARG A 151 -2.01 4.18 -11.80
C ARG A 151 -1.06 3.35 -12.68
N PRO A 152 -0.87 3.74 -13.95
CA PRO A 152 0.07 3.03 -14.84
C PRO A 152 1.51 2.94 -14.29
N SER A 153 1.95 3.94 -13.53
CA SER A 153 3.28 3.95 -12.89
C SER A 153 3.43 2.88 -11.83
N ASP A 154 2.35 2.50 -11.13
CA ASP A 154 2.39 1.46 -10.09
C ASP A 154 2.86 0.12 -10.68
N PHE A 155 2.48 -0.16 -11.92
CA PHE A 155 2.94 -1.33 -12.67
C PHE A 155 4.40 -1.29 -13.11
N LYS A 156 5.10 -0.18 -12.93
CA LYS A 156 6.55 -0.07 -13.17
C LYS A 156 7.30 0.00 -11.84
N ASP A 157 6.73 0.69 -10.87
CA ASP A 157 7.41 1.07 -9.64
C ASP A 157 7.40 -0.05 -8.59
N PHE A 158 6.34 -0.87 -8.54
CA PHE A 158 6.16 -1.92 -7.55
C PHE A 158 6.68 -3.28 -8.00
N ASN A 159 7.38 -3.96 -7.09
CA ASN A 159 7.85 -5.32 -7.26
C ASN A 159 6.71 -6.34 -7.12
N LEU A 160 5.75 -6.06 -6.24
CA LEU A 160 4.63 -6.95 -5.94
C LEU A 160 3.33 -6.16 -5.76
N ILE A 161 2.25 -6.66 -6.36
CA ILE A 161 0.91 -6.09 -6.28
C ILE A 161 -0.02 -7.16 -5.70
N ILE A 162 -0.61 -6.88 -4.56
CA ILE A 162 -1.40 -7.81 -3.77
C ILE A 162 -2.88 -7.44 -3.83
N ALA A 163 -3.67 -8.24 -4.53
CA ALA A 163 -5.12 -8.11 -4.62
C ALA A 163 -5.83 -8.73 -3.41
N MET A 164 -6.85 -8.06 -2.88
CA MET A 164 -7.61 -8.57 -1.73
C MET A 164 -8.57 -9.71 -2.08
N ASP A 165 -9.09 -9.74 -3.31
CA ASP A 165 -10.00 -10.76 -3.82
C ASP A 165 -9.78 -10.98 -5.34
N GLU A 166 -10.41 -12.01 -5.92
CA GLU A 166 -10.29 -12.35 -7.34
C GLU A 166 -10.89 -11.28 -8.25
N SER A 167 -11.95 -10.58 -7.80
CA SER A 167 -12.50 -9.45 -8.57
C SER A 167 -11.47 -8.34 -8.71
N ASN A 168 -10.76 -7.99 -7.63
CA ASN A 168 -9.72 -6.98 -7.64
C ASN A 168 -8.54 -7.44 -8.49
N LYS A 169 -8.16 -8.73 -8.43
CA LYS A 169 -7.13 -9.29 -9.30
C LYS A 169 -7.53 -9.18 -10.77
N SER A 170 -8.76 -9.57 -11.13
CA SER A 170 -9.29 -9.44 -12.48
C SER A 170 -9.26 -7.99 -12.97
N ASP A 171 -9.73 -7.04 -12.16
CA ASP A 171 -9.73 -5.61 -12.49
C ASP A 171 -8.30 -5.09 -12.76
N ILE A 172 -7.33 -5.48 -11.91
CA ILE A 172 -5.92 -5.11 -12.08
C ILE A 172 -5.37 -5.64 -13.41
N LEU A 173 -5.65 -6.91 -13.75
CA LEU A 173 -5.19 -7.53 -14.99
C LEU A 173 -5.84 -6.89 -16.24
N GLU A 174 -7.11 -6.48 -16.15
CA GLU A 174 -7.76 -5.70 -17.20
C GLU A 174 -7.06 -4.34 -17.38
N GLN A 175 -6.76 -3.64 -16.29
CA GLN A 175 -6.06 -2.36 -16.33
C GLN A 175 -4.66 -2.47 -16.92
N ILE A 176 -3.90 -3.51 -16.57
CA ILE A 176 -2.62 -3.83 -17.20
C ILE A 176 -2.83 -3.97 -18.71
N THR A 177 -3.77 -4.81 -19.15
CA THR A 177 -4.05 -5.03 -20.58
C THR A 177 -4.37 -3.73 -21.32
N ARG A 178 -5.14 -2.84 -20.69
CA ARG A 178 -5.52 -1.52 -21.26
C ARG A 178 -4.33 -0.57 -21.35
N TRP A 179 -3.46 -0.54 -20.36
CA TRP A 179 -2.32 0.37 -20.33
C TRP A 179 -1.09 -0.19 -21.05
N SER A 180 -0.91 -1.51 -21.17
CA SER A 180 0.17 -2.12 -21.96
C SER A 180 0.17 -1.62 -23.41
N LYS A 181 -1.03 -1.45 -23.99
CA LYS A 181 -1.19 -0.92 -25.35
C LYS A 181 -0.82 0.56 -25.49
N ARG A 182 -0.90 1.34 -24.40
CA ARG A 182 -0.75 2.80 -24.42
C ARG A 182 0.59 3.29 -23.87
N GLU A 183 1.08 2.63 -22.83
CA GLU A 183 2.17 3.09 -21.95
C GLU A 183 3.41 2.18 -22.01
N GLY A 184 3.38 1.16 -22.88
CA GLY A 184 4.49 0.23 -23.10
C GLY A 184 4.80 -0.68 -21.90
N LEU A 185 3.78 -1.17 -21.19
CA LEU A 185 3.96 -2.14 -20.12
C LEU A 185 4.25 -3.54 -20.70
N SER A 186 5.19 -4.27 -20.10
CA SER A 186 5.52 -5.65 -20.50
C SER A 186 4.46 -6.65 -20.00
N VAL A 187 4.36 -7.81 -20.67
CA VAL A 187 3.47 -8.91 -20.25
C VAL A 187 3.90 -9.53 -18.91
N ASP A 188 5.18 -9.40 -18.55
CA ASP A 188 5.76 -9.86 -17.28
C ASP A 188 5.15 -9.17 -16.04
N VAL A 189 4.46 -8.03 -16.23
CA VAL A 189 3.74 -7.32 -15.16
C VAL A 189 2.61 -8.19 -14.55
N HIS A 190 2.11 -9.20 -15.26
CA HIS A 190 1.09 -10.11 -14.74
C HIS A 190 1.62 -11.00 -13.60
N GLU A 191 2.90 -11.40 -13.63
CA GLU A 191 3.49 -12.35 -12.66
C GLU A 191 3.61 -11.76 -11.25
N LYS A 192 3.67 -10.44 -11.15
CA LYS A 192 3.71 -9.73 -9.85
C LYS A 192 2.34 -9.45 -9.24
N VAL A 193 1.23 -9.87 -9.87
CA VAL A 193 -0.12 -9.69 -9.31
C VAL A 193 -0.55 -10.99 -8.61
N GLN A 194 -0.64 -10.95 -7.28
CA GLN A 194 -0.95 -12.12 -6.46
C GLN A 194 -2.12 -11.83 -5.51
N LEU A 195 -2.77 -12.87 -5.00
CA LEU A 195 -3.86 -12.74 -4.02
C LEU A 195 -3.28 -12.66 -2.61
N MET A 196 -3.85 -11.81 -1.76
CA MET A 196 -3.46 -11.71 -0.36
C MET A 196 -3.53 -13.07 0.34
N CYS A 197 -4.64 -13.79 0.16
CA CYS A 197 -4.85 -15.07 0.83
C CYS A 197 -4.00 -16.22 0.30
N SER A 198 -3.28 -16.05 -0.83
CA SER A 198 -2.26 -17.03 -1.24
C SER A 198 -1.07 -17.11 -0.27
N TYR A 199 -0.98 -16.16 0.67
CA TYR A 199 0.00 -16.14 1.75
C TYR A 199 -0.59 -16.55 3.11
N CYS A 200 -1.85 -16.96 3.20
CA CYS A 200 -2.39 -17.48 4.45
C CYS A 200 -1.75 -18.84 4.80
N GLU A 201 -1.39 -19.03 6.07
CA GLU A 201 -0.87 -20.30 6.60
C GLU A 201 -1.77 -20.88 7.70
N LYS A 202 -2.55 -20.03 8.37
CA LYS A 202 -3.43 -20.39 9.49
C LYS A 202 -4.91 -20.24 9.14
N HIS A 203 -5.20 -19.71 7.96
CA HIS A 203 -6.53 -19.40 7.45
C HIS A 203 -6.74 -20.06 6.09
N ASP A 204 -7.88 -20.71 5.90
CA ASP A 204 -8.22 -21.44 4.66
C ASP A 204 -9.00 -20.57 3.66
N GLU A 205 -9.27 -19.31 4.00
CA GLU A 205 -9.95 -18.38 3.10
C GLU A 205 -9.14 -18.16 1.82
N THR A 206 -9.80 -18.14 0.66
CA THR A 206 -9.18 -17.86 -0.64
C THR A 206 -9.17 -16.37 -0.99
N GLU A 207 -9.95 -15.56 -0.27
CA GLU A 207 -10.10 -14.11 -0.49
C GLU A 207 -10.28 -13.38 0.84
N VAL A 208 -9.90 -12.10 0.89
CA VAL A 208 -10.17 -11.23 2.04
C VAL A 208 -11.61 -10.72 1.90
N PRO A 209 -12.54 -11.15 2.76
CA PRO A 209 -13.97 -10.88 2.60
C PRO A 209 -14.26 -9.39 2.73
N ASP A 210 -15.27 -8.92 2.01
CA ASP A 210 -15.77 -7.56 2.20
C ASP A 210 -16.43 -7.44 3.60
N PRO A 211 -15.94 -6.58 4.50
CA PRO A 211 -16.35 -6.59 5.90
C PRO A 211 -17.77 -6.05 6.14
N TYR A 212 -18.39 -5.41 5.14
CA TYR A 212 -19.68 -4.75 5.32
C TYR A 212 -20.84 -5.73 5.51
N TYR A 213 -20.69 -6.98 5.09
CA TYR A 213 -21.70 -8.04 5.28
C TYR A 213 -21.65 -8.69 6.67
N GLY A 214 -20.56 -8.51 7.42
CA GLY A 214 -20.29 -9.20 8.68
C GLY A 214 -20.55 -8.37 9.95
N GLY A 215 -21.11 -7.16 9.82
CA GLY A 215 -21.23 -6.25 10.96
C GLY A 215 -19.88 -5.89 11.58
N PRO A 216 -19.81 -5.57 12.89
CA PRO A 216 -18.56 -5.26 13.57
C PRO A 216 -17.51 -6.37 13.51
N GLN A 217 -17.94 -7.64 13.53
CA GLN A 217 -17.07 -8.82 13.49
C GLN A 217 -16.40 -9.02 12.13
N GLY A 218 -17.01 -8.52 11.04
CA GLY A 218 -16.42 -8.56 9.71
C GLY A 218 -15.07 -7.85 9.64
N PHE A 219 -14.92 -6.73 10.36
CA PHE A 219 -13.65 -5.98 10.42
C PHE A 219 -12.56 -6.74 11.16
N GLU A 220 -12.91 -7.42 12.25
CA GLU A 220 -11.95 -8.25 12.99
C GLU A 220 -11.50 -9.45 12.14
N LYS A 221 -12.44 -10.11 11.46
CA LYS A 221 -12.11 -11.25 10.58
C LYS A 221 -11.16 -10.85 9.46
N VAL A 222 -11.35 -9.67 8.86
CA VAL A 222 -10.41 -9.13 7.86
C VAL A 222 -9.01 -8.95 8.48
N LEU A 223 -8.90 -8.37 9.67
CA LEU A 223 -7.61 -8.19 10.32
C LEU A 223 -6.93 -9.53 10.69
N ASP A 224 -7.70 -10.54 11.10
CA ASP A 224 -7.16 -11.89 11.40
C ASP A 224 -6.50 -12.53 10.16
N ILE A 225 -7.18 -12.45 9.01
CA ILE A 225 -6.66 -12.95 7.73
C ILE A 225 -5.42 -12.14 7.32
N LEU A 226 -5.47 -10.81 7.45
CA LEU A 226 -4.36 -9.95 7.05
C LEU A 226 -3.12 -10.14 7.92
N GLU A 227 -3.26 -10.34 9.23
CA GLU A 227 -2.12 -10.59 10.12
C GLU A 227 -1.42 -11.92 9.80
N ASP A 228 -2.19 -12.96 9.49
CA ASP A 228 -1.65 -14.24 9.04
C ASP A 228 -0.91 -14.09 7.71
N ALA A 229 -1.61 -13.58 6.70
CA ALA A 229 -1.08 -13.48 5.35
C ALA A 229 0.11 -12.51 5.24
N CYS A 230 0.07 -11.36 5.94
CA CYS A 230 1.19 -10.41 5.94
C CYS A 230 2.44 -10.99 6.61
N SER A 231 2.27 -11.85 7.63
CA SER A 231 3.40 -12.50 8.28
C SER A 231 4.12 -13.44 7.31
N SER A 232 3.40 -14.35 6.65
CA SER A 232 4.01 -15.27 5.66
C SER A 232 4.54 -14.52 4.44
N LEU A 233 3.82 -13.50 3.96
CA LEU A 233 4.28 -12.62 2.88
C LEU A 233 5.66 -12.01 3.18
N LEU A 234 5.85 -11.46 4.38
CA LEU A 234 7.11 -10.87 4.79
C LEU A 234 8.24 -11.91 4.79
N GLU A 235 8.00 -13.11 5.32
CA GLU A 235 8.99 -14.21 5.31
C GLU A 235 9.36 -14.63 3.89
N ASN A 236 8.36 -14.76 3.00
CA ASN A 236 8.60 -15.15 1.62
C ASN A 236 9.45 -14.11 0.88
N ILE A 237 9.18 -12.82 1.07
CA ILE A 237 10.00 -11.74 0.50
C ILE A 237 11.43 -11.80 1.05
N LEU A 238 11.61 -11.97 2.37
CA LEU A 238 12.93 -12.05 2.99
C LEU A 238 13.73 -13.28 2.55
N ALA A 239 13.05 -14.39 2.27
CA ALA A 239 13.65 -15.63 1.76
C ALA A 239 13.90 -15.61 0.24
N GLY A 240 13.47 -14.57 -0.48
CA GLY A 240 13.54 -14.50 -1.94
C GLY A 240 12.65 -15.51 -2.66
N LYS A 241 11.63 -16.04 -1.99
CA LYS A 241 10.68 -17.00 -2.55
C LYS A 241 9.57 -16.24 -3.29
N SER A 242 9.56 -16.31 -4.61
CA SER A 242 8.36 -15.96 -5.40
C SER A 242 7.53 -17.22 -5.59
N GLN A 243 6.25 -17.18 -5.24
CA GLN A 243 5.31 -18.28 -5.51
C GLN A 243 5.22 -18.47 -7.03
N LYS A 244 5.81 -19.57 -7.52
CA LYS A 244 5.54 -20.09 -8.86
C LYS A 244 4.19 -20.79 -8.74
N GLY A 245 3.14 -20.22 -9.31
CA GLY A 245 1.81 -20.84 -9.28
C GLY A 245 1.88 -22.25 -9.86
N ASP A 246 1.45 -23.24 -9.08
CA ASP A 246 1.17 -24.57 -9.60
C ASP A 246 -0.01 -24.44 -10.59
N HIS A 247 0.22 -24.88 -11.82
CA HIS A 247 -0.75 -24.96 -12.90
C HIS A 247 -1.64 -26.20 -12.77
#